data_AF-A0A3D4Y093-F1
#
_entry.id   AF-A0A3D4Y093-F1
#
_cell.length_a   1.000
_cell.length_b   1.000
_cell.length_c   1.000
_cell.angle_alpha   90.00
_cell.angle_beta   90.00
_cell.angle_gamma   90.00
#
_symmetry.space_group_name_H-M   'P 1'
#
loop_
_entity.id
_entity.type
_entity.pdbx_description
1 polymer ?
#
loop_
_entity_poly.entity_id
_entity_poly.type
_entity_poly.pdbx_seq_one_letter_code
_entity_poly.pdbx_strand_id
1 'polypeptide(L)' 'MDAAAAALFAKAIAIGLGAIGPAIGIGMIGAKAMEAIGRNPEASGKVFVPMLIASAFAEAIAIYALVIAFSIK' A
#
# COMPACT_ATOMS: atom_id res chain seq x y z
N MET A 1 2.74 -26.09 -18.28
CA MET A 1 2.71 -24.61 -18.39
C MET A 1 4.01 -24.20 -19.03
N ASP A 2 3.98 -23.44 -20.11
CA ASP A 2 5.21 -22.91 -20.71
C ASP A 2 5.82 -21.81 -19.81
N ALA A 3 7.06 -21.41 -20.10
CA ALA A 3 7.79 -20.43 -19.31
C ALA A 3 7.12 -19.06 -19.28
N ALA A 4 6.45 -18.65 -20.36
CA ALA A 4 5.77 -17.35 -20.43
C ALA A 4 4.52 -17.31 -19.53
N ALA A 5 3.72 -18.36 -19.57
CA ALA A 5 2.57 -18.53 -18.69
C ALA A 5 3.00 -18.61 -17.21
N ALA A 6 4.12 -19.28 -16.91
CA ALA A 6 4.69 -19.32 -15.56
C ALA A 6 5.12 -17.94 -15.07
N ALA A 7 5.79 -17.16 -15.92
CA ALA A 7 6.23 -15.80 -15.60
C ALA A 7 5.03 -14.88 -15.30
N LEU A 8 3.96 -14.93 -16.11
CA LEU A 8 2.74 -14.15 -15.87
C LEU A 8 2.09 -14.46 -14.52
N PHE A 9 2.01 -15.73 -14.16
CA PHE A 9 1.50 -16.13 -12.84
C PHE A 9 2.39 -15.64 -11.69
N ALA A 10 3.71 -15.77 -11.82
CA ALA A 10 4.65 -15.30 -10.81
C ALA A 10 4.55 -13.78 -10.60
N LYS A 11 4.36 -13.00 -11.69
CA LYS A 11 4.12 -11.56 -11.63
C LYS A 11 2.86 -11.22 -10.87
N ALA A 12 1.74 -11.88 -11.20
CA ALA A 12 0.46 -11.66 -10.54
C ALA A 12 0.52 -11.98 -9.04
N ILE A 13 1.20 -13.07 -8.66
CA ILE A 13 1.37 -13.45 -7.26
C ILE A 13 2.26 -12.46 -6.52
N ALA A 14 3.39 -12.04 -7.11
CA ALA A 14 4.32 -11.10 -6.49
C ALA A 14 3.64 -9.77 -6.14
N ILE A 15 2.91 -9.17 -7.09
CA ILE A 15 2.19 -7.92 -6.83
C ILE A 15 0.97 -8.13 -5.93
N GLY A 16 0.20 -9.20 -6.16
CA GLY A 16 -1.03 -9.48 -5.41
C GLY A 16 -0.76 -9.68 -3.92
N LEU A 17 0.23 -10.52 -3.57
CA LEU A 17 0.61 -10.75 -2.18
C LEU A 17 1.36 -9.56 -1.59
N GLY A 18 2.24 -8.92 -2.37
CA GLY A 18 3.03 -7.78 -1.92
C GLY A 18 2.19 -6.53 -1.60
N ALA A 19 1.00 -6.40 -2.17
CA ALA A 19 0.08 -5.30 -1.90
C ALA A 19 -0.74 -5.45 -0.61
N ILE A 20 -0.84 -6.65 -0.02
CA ILE A 20 -1.72 -6.92 1.13
C ILE A 20 -1.30 -6.10 2.36
N GLY A 21 -0.01 -6.15 2.73
CA GLY A 21 0.51 -5.41 3.88
C GLY A 21 0.32 -3.89 3.74
N PRO A 22 0.75 -3.28 2.62
CA PRO A 22 0.49 -1.86 2.32
C PRO A 22 -0.99 -1.49 2.40
N ALA A 23 -1.88 -2.28 1.78
CA ALA A 23 -3.31 -2.01 1.79
C ALA A 23 -3.89 -1.99 3.22
N ILE A 24 -3.50 -2.95 4.06
CA ILE A 24 -3.89 -2.99 5.47
C ILE A 24 -3.34 -1.77 6.21
N GLY A 25 -2.05 -1.46 6.02
CA GLY A 25 -1.39 -0.32 6.67
C GLY A 25 -2.07 1.01 6.33
N ILE A 26 -2.32 1.27 5.05
CA ILE A 26 -3.00 2.47 4.57
C ILE A 26 -4.43 2.53 5.10
N GLY A 27 -5.16 1.41 5.09
CA GLY A 27 -6.50 1.32 5.64
C GLY A 27 -6.54 1.69 7.13
N MET A 28 -5.60 1.19 7.92
CA MET A 28 -5.48 1.52 9.35
C MET A 28 -5.11 2.99 9.58
N ILE A 29 -4.16 3.53 8.81
CA ILE A 29 -3.75 4.94 8.88
C ILE A 29 -4.94 5.85 8.60
N GLY A 30 -5.67 5.58 7.50
CA GLY A 30 -6.87 6.33 7.13
C GLY A 30 -7.96 6.25 8.20
N ALA A 31 -8.26 5.05 8.72
CA ALA A 31 -9.25 4.85 9.78
C ALA A 31 -8.90 5.67 11.04
N LYS A 32 -7.64 5.64 11.49
CA LYS A 32 -7.20 6.40 12.67
C LYS A 32 -7.19 7.90 12.44
N ALA A 33 -6.86 8.35 11.23
CA ALA A 33 -6.99 9.75 10.87
C ALA A 33 -8.46 10.21 10.93
N MET A 34 -9.40 9.42 10.39
CA MET A 34 -10.83 9.74 10.42
C MET A 34 -11.38 9.72 11.85
N GLU A 35 -10.98 8.75 12.69
CA GLU A 35 -11.34 8.73 14.12
C GLU A 35 -10.85 10.00 14.84
N ALA A 36 -9.60 10.42 14.59
CA ALA A 36 -9.02 11.61 15.21
C ALA A 36 -9.75 12.90 14.78
N ILE A 37 -10.05 13.03 13.49
CA ILE A 37 -10.79 14.17 12.93
C ILE A 37 -12.24 14.19 13.42
N GLY A 38 -12.89 13.02 13.50
CA GLY A 38 -14.25 12.91 14.02
C GLY A 38 -14.37 13.31 15.50
N ARG A 39 -13.31 13.07 16.30
CA ARG A 39 -13.24 13.51 17.70
C ARG A 39 -12.92 14.99 17.85
N ASN A 40 -12.09 15.54 16.97
CA ASN A 40 -11.75 16.95 16.94
C ASN A 40 -11.65 17.47 15.49
N PRO A 41 -12.72 18.09 14.96
CA PRO A 41 -12.74 18.58 13.59
C PRO A 41 -11.64 19.61 13.27
N GLU A 42 -11.22 20.41 14.27
CA GLU A 42 -10.16 21.41 14.12
C GLU A 42 -8.77 20.77 13.92
N ALA A 43 -8.62 19.47 14.25
CA ALA A 43 -7.37 18.75 14.05
C ALA A 43 -7.14 18.32 12.58
N SER A 44 -8.13 18.46 11.69
CA SER A 44 -8.05 18.02 10.29
C SER A 44 -6.76 18.45 9.58
N GLY A 45 -6.42 19.73 9.63
CA GLY A 45 -5.18 20.23 9.01
C GLY A 45 -3.90 19.68 9.64
N LYS A 46 -3.92 19.38 10.94
CA LYS A 46 -2.77 18.83 11.69
C LYS A 46 -2.60 17.33 11.45
N VAL A 47 -3.68 16.61 11.13
CA VAL A 47 -3.68 15.16 10.89
C VAL A 47 -3.34 14.84 9.43
N PHE A 48 -3.75 15.68 8.48
CA PHE A 48 -3.63 15.39 7.05
C PHE A 48 -2.20 15.11 6.60
N VAL A 49 -1.24 15.97 6.93
CA VAL A 49 0.17 15.81 6.48
C VAL A 49 0.82 14.56 7.08
N PRO A 50 0.77 14.32 8.41
CA PRO A 50 1.28 13.07 8.98
C PRO A 50 0.63 11.81 8.41
N MET A 51 -0.70 11.83 8.19
CA MET A 51 -1.43 10.73 7.57
C MET A 51 -0.88 10.44 6.17
N LEU A 52 -0.72 11.46 5.33
CA LEU A 52 -0.20 11.30 3.97
C LEU A 52 1.22 10.74 3.95
N ILE A 53 2.10 11.23 4.83
CA ILE A 53 3.49 10.74 4.96
C ILE A 53 3.50 9.26 5.37
N ALA A 54 2.71 8.90 6.38
CA ALA A 54 2.62 7.51 6.83
C ALA A 54 2.07 6.60 5.72
N SER A 55 1.03 7.04 5.00
CA SER A 55 0.48 6.29 3.87
C SER A 55 1.50 6.15 2.73
N ALA A 56 2.30 7.18 2.44
CA ALA A 56 3.35 7.11 1.43
C ALA A 56 4.47 6.11 1.80
N PHE A 57 4.84 6.04 3.08
CA PHE A 57 5.80 5.02 3.55
C PHE A 57 5.21 3.60 3.47
N ALA A 58 3.93 3.43 3.77
CA ALA A 58 3.27 2.14 3.58
C ALA A 58 3.21 1.75 2.08
N GLU A 59 2.90 2.70 1.20
CA GLU A 59 2.85 2.51 -0.25
C GLU A 59 4.21 2.14 -0.84
N ALA A 60 5.31 2.65 -0.29
CA ALA A 60 6.66 2.32 -0.76
C ALA A 60 6.95 0.80 -0.74
N ILE A 61 6.32 0.07 0.19
CA ILE A 61 6.43 -1.39 0.25
C ILE A 61 5.70 -2.05 -0.94
N ALA A 62 4.53 -1.53 -1.34
CA ALA A 62 3.80 -2.00 -2.52
C ALA A 62 4.61 -1.75 -3.82
N ILE A 63 5.29 -0.61 -3.89
CA ILE A 63 6.15 -0.27 -5.02
C ILE A 63 7.30 -1.29 -5.17
N TYR A 64 7.91 -1.77 -4.08
CA TYR A 64 8.91 -2.82 -4.18
C TYR A 64 8.35 -4.13 -4.76
N ALA A 65 7.12 -4.50 -4.39
CA ALA A 65 6.45 -5.65 -4.97
C ALA A 65 6.19 -5.47 -6.49
N LEU A 66 5.81 -4.25 -6.90
CA LEU A 66 5.66 -3.89 -8.31
C LEU A 66 6.98 -3.99 -9.08
N VAL A 67 8.07 -3.48 -8.51
CA VAL A 67 9.41 -3.59 -9.10
C VAL A 67 9.83 -5.05 -9.27
N ILE A 68 9.59 -5.88 -8.27
CA ILE A 68 9.87 -7.33 -8.36
C ILE A 68 9.04 -7.97 -9.46
N ALA A 69 7.74 -7.69 -9.55
CA ALA A 69 6.88 -8.22 -10.60
C ALA A 69 7.40 -7.84 -12.00
N PHE A 70 7.79 -6.59 -12.23
CA PHE A 70 8.37 -6.19 -13.53
C PHE A 70 9.75 -6.79 -13.82
N SER A 71 10.49 -7.21 -12.79
CA SER A 71 11.82 -7.80 -12.93
C SER A 71 11.80 -9.29 -13.32
N ILE A 72 10.64 -9.96 -13.21
CA ILE A 72 10.49 -11.37 -13.62
C ILE A 72 10.51 -11.48 -15.15
N LYS A 73 11.39 -12.35 -15.67
CA LYS A 73 11.57 -12.58 -17.12
C LYS A 73 10.52 -13.54 -17.66
#